data_AF-A0A7S2HFK5-F1
#
_entry.id   AF-A0A7S2HFK5-F1
#
_cell.length_a   1.000
_cell.length_b   1.000
_cell.length_c   1.000
_cell.angle_alpha   90.00
_cell.angle_beta   90.00
_cell.angle_gamma   90.00
#
_symmetry.space_group_name_H-M   'P 1'
#
loop_
_entity.id
_entity.type
_entity.pdbx_description
1 polymer ?
#
loop_
_entity_poly.entity_id
_entity_poly.type
_entity_poly.pdbx_seq_one_letter_code
_entity_poly.pdbx_strand_id
1 'polypeptide(L)'
;EKGVLGRIGWKYLMIDEAHRIKNEKSSLSKTVRTMTTSHRLLITGTPLQNNLHELWALLNFLLPDVFDSSDDFDEWFSMGGEQARDNVIRKLHTVLRPFMLRRVKSDVEKDLPPKTETKLFIGLSAMQREWYTRILSKDAHSLNALGGPDRVKLLNVLMQLRKVCNHPYLFEGAEPGPPYTNGPHIWENAGKMVLLNKLLQRLKSQGSRVLIFSQMT
;
A
#
# COMPACT_ATOMS: atom_id res chain seq x y z
N GLU A 1 -2.52 3.63 30.62
CA GLU A 1 -1.98 2.33 30.15
C GLU A 1 -0.49 2.33 29.81
N LYS A 2 0.06 3.31 29.04
CA LYS A 2 1.50 3.36 28.69
C LYS A 2 2.45 3.24 29.89
N GLY A 3 2.09 3.81 31.05
CA GLY A 3 2.92 3.80 32.25
C GLY A 3 3.05 2.43 32.94
N VAL A 4 2.14 1.49 32.73
CA VAL A 4 2.21 0.15 33.37
C VAL A 4 3.15 -0.75 32.57
N LEU A 5 2.98 -0.79 31.25
CA LEU A 5 3.78 -1.64 30.37
C LEU A 5 5.26 -1.21 30.30
N GLY A 6 5.55 0.08 30.45
CA GLY A 6 6.93 0.61 30.45
C GLY A 6 7.73 0.33 31.73
N ARG A 7 7.07 -0.02 32.84
CA ARG A 7 7.74 -0.36 34.11
C ARG A 7 8.22 -1.81 34.16
N ILE A 8 7.72 -2.64 33.25
CA ILE A 8 8.08 -4.05 33.15
C ILE A 8 9.35 -4.15 32.30
N GLY A 9 10.40 -4.77 32.85
CA GLY A 9 11.61 -5.10 32.08
C GLY A 9 11.36 -6.32 31.20
N TRP A 10 10.89 -6.10 29.98
CA TRP A 10 10.53 -7.18 29.06
C TRP A 10 11.75 -7.97 28.60
N LYS A 11 11.65 -9.30 28.58
CA LYS A 11 12.71 -10.13 27.98
C LYS A 11 12.66 -10.12 26.46
N TYR A 12 11.46 -10.19 25.88
CA TYR A 12 11.24 -10.12 24.44
C TYR A 12 10.16 -9.11 24.11
N LEU A 13 10.39 -8.31 23.07
CA LEU A 13 9.38 -7.50 22.40
C LEU A 13 9.26 -7.99 20.95
N MET A 14 8.11 -8.59 20.65
CA MET A 14 7.79 -9.13 19.34
C MET A 14 6.72 -8.23 18.69
N ILE A 15 7.01 -7.70 17.49
CA ILE A 15 6.05 -6.90 16.73
C ILE A 15 5.71 -7.65 15.46
N ASP A 16 4.44 -8.06 15.36
CA ASP A 16 3.86 -8.58 14.14
C ASP A 16 3.43 -7.45 13.20
N GLU A 17 3.51 -7.70 11.90
CA GLU A 17 3.36 -6.71 10.85
C GLU A 17 4.23 -5.46 11.07
N ALA A 18 5.53 -5.69 11.21
CA ALA A 18 6.54 -4.68 11.50
C ALA A 18 6.57 -3.49 10.51
N HIS A 19 5.94 -3.61 9.33
CA HIS A 19 5.72 -2.48 8.44
C HIS A 19 4.98 -1.31 9.12
N ARG A 20 4.25 -1.54 10.22
CA ARG A 20 3.58 -0.49 11.02
C ARG A 20 4.53 0.47 11.73
N ILE A 21 5.78 0.06 12.01
CA ILE A 21 6.77 0.89 12.72
C ILE A 21 7.79 1.56 11.80
N LYS A 22 7.62 1.44 10.47
CA LYS A 22 8.51 2.02 9.45
C LYS A 22 8.63 3.55 9.53
N ASN A 23 7.61 4.21 10.07
CA ASN A 23 7.64 5.64 10.34
C ASN A 23 8.02 5.88 11.80
N GLU A 24 9.25 6.35 12.03
CA GLU A 24 9.78 6.74 13.35
C GLU A 24 8.90 7.75 14.08
N LYS A 25 8.17 8.60 13.34
CA LYS A 25 7.36 9.69 13.89
C LYS A 25 6.02 9.18 14.40
N SER A 26 5.64 7.94 14.06
CA SER A 26 4.41 7.32 14.52
C SER A 26 4.39 7.14 16.04
N SER A 27 3.22 7.32 16.65
CA SER A 27 3.06 7.13 18.11
C SER A 27 3.47 5.73 18.55
N LEU A 28 3.20 4.72 17.71
CA LEU A 28 3.60 3.34 17.96
C LEU A 28 5.13 3.22 18.01
N SER A 29 5.84 3.68 16.97
CA SER A 29 7.31 3.60 16.90
C SER A 29 7.97 4.30 18.08
N LYS A 30 7.53 5.52 18.43
CA LYS A 30 8.03 6.25 19.61
C LYS A 30 7.80 5.49 20.92
N THR A 31 6.62 4.90 21.09
CA THR A 31 6.27 4.21 22.34
C THR A 31 7.07 2.91 22.50
N VAL A 32 7.19 2.09 21.45
CA VAL A 32 7.90 0.81 21.54
C VAL A 32 9.41 0.99 21.76
N ARG A 33 9.99 2.09 21.26
CA ARG A 33 11.41 2.42 21.50
C ARG A 33 11.71 2.82 22.94
N THR A 34 10.74 3.38 23.67
CA THR A 34 10.91 3.73 25.09
C THR A 34 10.80 2.54 26.04
N MET A 35 10.41 1.35 25.55
CA MET A 35 10.25 0.17 26.40
C MET A 35 11.60 -0.51 26.66
N THR A 36 11.85 -0.85 27.93
CA THR A 36 13.03 -1.62 28.33
C THR A 36 12.87 -3.09 27.91
N THR A 37 13.74 -3.55 27.01
CA THR A 37 13.66 -4.89 26.41
C THR A 37 15.05 -5.54 26.31
N SER A 38 15.17 -6.84 26.62
CA SER A 38 16.44 -7.57 26.42
C SER A 38 16.63 -8.02 24.97
N HIS A 39 15.55 -8.46 24.32
CA HIS A 39 15.56 -8.94 22.94
C HIS A 39 14.39 -8.37 22.16
N ARG A 40 14.59 -8.14 20.85
CA ARG A 40 13.60 -7.58 19.94
C ARG A 40 13.48 -8.46 18.71
N LEU A 41 12.24 -8.70 18.28
CA LEU A 41 11.94 -9.49 17.08
C LEU A 41 10.87 -8.78 16.25
N LEU A 42 11.14 -8.68 14.96
CA LEU A 42 10.21 -8.14 13.99
C LEU A 42 9.72 -9.26 13.08
N ILE A 43 8.40 -9.34 12.92
CA ILE A 43 7.74 -10.28 12.03
C ILE A 43 7.01 -9.44 10.97
N THR A 44 7.26 -9.73 9.69
CA THR A 44 6.61 -9.04 8.58
C THR A 44 6.54 -9.95 7.37
N GLY A 45 5.36 -10.01 6.74
CA GLY A 45 5.18 -10.70 5.47
C GLY A 45 5.63 -9.85 4.27
N THR A 46 5.72 -8.53 4.43
CA THR A 46 6.14 -7.61 3.36
C THR A 46 7.64 -7.38 3.43
N PRO A 47 8.35 -7.48 2.29
CA PRO A 47 9.78 -7.17 2.26
C PRO A 47 9.99 -5.69 2.60
N LEU A 48 11.15 -5.41 3.18
CA LEU A 48 11.68 -4.06 3.32
C LEU A 48 11.61 -3.35 1.97
N GLN A 49 10.97 -2.17 1.93
CA GLN A 49 10.89 -1.36 0.71
C GLN A 49 12.25 -0.70 0.45
N ASN A 50 12.52 -0.30 -0.80
CA ASN A 50 13.74 0.42 -1.21
C ASN A 50 13.76 1.87 -0.68
N ASN A 51 13.49 2.07 0.60
CA ASN A 51 13.56 3.34 1.28
C ASN A 51 14.55 3.19 2.44
N LEU A 52 15.70 3.86 2.32
CA LEU A 52 16.78 3.85 3.30
C LEU A 52 16.30 4.25 4.70
N HIS A 53 15.41 5.23 4.77
CA HIS A 53 14.89 5.71 6.04
C HIS A 53 13.97 4.69 6.72
N GLU A 54 13.17 3.93 5.95
CA GLU A 54 12.37 2.83 6.50
C GLU A 54 13.24 1.68 7.00
N LEU A 55 14.33 1.41 6.28
CA LEU A 55 15.32 0.40 6.65
C LEU A 55 16.03 0.78 7.95
N TRP A 56 16.53 2.02 8.03
CA TRP A 56 17.12 2.56 9.26
C TRP A 56 16.14 2.48 10.42
N ALA A 57 14.87 2.88 10.24
CA ALA A 57 13.89 2.84 11.33
C ALA A 57 13.72 1.43 11.92
N LEU A 58 13.77 0.39 11.09
CA LEU A 58 13.68 -1.00 11.53
C LEU A 58 14.98 -1.49 12.17
N LEU A 59 16.13 -1.02 11.69
CA LEU A 59 17.44 -1.34 12.28
C LEU A 59 17.67 -0.65 13.62
N ASN A 60 17.37 0.64 13.75
CA ASN A 60 17.36 1.36 15.02
C ASN A 60 16.41 0.68 16.01
N PHE A 61 15.32 0.06 15.53
CA PHE A 61 14.45 -0.70 16.43
C PHE A 61 15.14 -1.96 16.95
N LEU A 62 15.78 -2.75 16.08
CA LEU A 62 16.44 -4.00 16.46
C LEU A 62 17.72 -3.78 17.28
N LEU A 63 18.53 -2.80 16.90
CA LEU A 63 19.87 -2.51 17.44
C LEU A 63 20.05 -0.99 17.60
N PRO A 64 19.39 -0.36 18.60
CA PRO A 64 19.46 1.10 18.77
C PRO A 64 20.86 1.59 19.11
N ASP A 65 21.68 0.77 19.78
CA ASP A 65 23.04 1.13 20.19
C ASP A 65 24.02 1.21 19.01
N VAL A 66 23.67 0.59 17.88
CA VAL A 66 24.49 0.57 16.65
C VAL A 66 23.98 1.57 15.62
N PHE A 67 22.67 1.84 15.61
CA PHE A 67 21.99 2.67 14.62
C PHE A 67 21.21 3.79 15.30
N ASP A 68 21.85 4.67 16.06
CA ASP A 68 21.21 5.69 16.88
C ASP A 68 20.82 6.96 16.10
N SER A 69 21.64 7.38 15.14
CA SER A 69 21.46 8.59 14.32
C SER A 69 20.95 8.23 12.92
N SER A 70 19.85 8.86 12.50
CA SER A 70 19.36 8.79 11.12
C SER A 70 20.24 9.60 10.17
N ASP A 71 20.77 10.72 10.66
CA ASP A 71 21.54 11.66 9.86
C ASP A 71 22.89 11.05 9.46
N ASP A 72 23.56 10.38 10.41
CA ASP A 72 24.82 9.66 10.16
C ASP A 72 24.61 8.52 9.16
N PHE A 73 23.47 7.84 9.25
CA PHE A 73 23.09 6.81 8.30
C PHE A 73 22.87 7.43 6.91
N ASP A 74 22.08 8.50 6.82
CA ASP A 74 21.79 9.17 5.55
C ASP A 74 23.05 9.78 4.91
N GLU A 75 23.98 10.32 5.70
CA GLU A 75 25.29 10.79 5.23
C GLU A 75 26.14 9.65 4.67
N TRP A 76 26.23 8.53 5.38
CA TRP A 76 26.93 7.33 4.91
C TRP A 76 26.43 6.84 3.55
N PHE A 77 25.13 7.00 3.26
CA PHE A 77 24.52 6.69 1.97
C PHE A 77 24.57 7.83 0.94
N SER A 78 24.76 9.08 1.36
CA SER A 78 24.78 10.26 0.47
C SER A 78 26.14 10.55 -0.15
N MET A 79 27.22 9.98 0.40
CA MET A 79 28.59 10.19 -0.09
C MET A 79 28.91 9.52 -1.43
N GLY A 80 27.97 8.78 -2.04
CA GLY A 80 28.12 8.27 -3.40
C GLY A 80 26.83 8.43 -4.19
N GLY A 81 26.93 8.76 -5.48
CA GLY A 81 25.76 8.91 -6.38
C GLY A 81 24.84 7.68 -6.42
N GLU A 82 23.78 7.71 -7.23
CA GLU A 82 22.72 6.67 -7.23
C GLU A 82 23.27 5.23 -7.36
N GLN A 83 24.29 5.00 -8.18
CA GLN A 83 24.94 3.69 -8.31
C GLN A 83 25.67 3.22 -7.04
N ALA A 84 26.24 4.15 -6.28
CA ALA A 84 26.85 3.82 -5.00
C ALA A 84 25.78 3.47 -3.96
N ARG A 85 24.63 4.16 -3.94
CA ARG A 85 23.51 3.84 -3.04
C ARG A 85 23.02 2.40 -3.20
N ASP A 86 22.80 1.95 -4.43
CA ASP A 86 22.39 0.56 -4.70
C ASP A 86 23.42 -0.46 -4.20
N ASN A 87 24.71 -0.16 -4.36
CA ASN A 87 25.78 -1.01 -3.87
C ASN A 87 25.84 -1.06 -2.34
N VAL A 88 25.63 0.07 -1.66
CA VAL A 88 25.57 0.10 -0.18
C VAL A 88 24.33 -0.66 0.31
N ILE A 89 23.17 -0.51 -0.34
CA ILE A 89 21.96 -1.28 -0.01
C ILE A 89 22.22 -2.79 -0.11
N ARG A 90 22.90 -3.24 -1.17
CA ARG A 90 23.28 -4.66 -1.34
C ARG A 90 24.23 -5.14 -0.24
N LYS A 91 25.24 -4.32 0.13
CA LYS A 91 26.15 -4.63 1.23
C LYS A 91 25.41 -4.74 2.55
N LEU A 92 24.49 -3.81 2.81
CA LEU A 92 23.68 -3.83 4.02
C LEU A 92 22.76 -5.05 4.08
N HIS A 93 22.10 -5.43 2.97
CA HIS A 93 21.36 -6.70 2.92
C HIS A 93 22.24 -7.93 3.20
N THR A 94 23.51 -7.90 2.81
CA THR A 94 24.46 -8.98 3.09
C THR A 94 24.79 -9.04 4.59
N VAL A 95 25.00 -7.89 5.22
CA VAL A 95 25.24 -7.77 6.68
C VAL A 95 24.00 -8.15 7.47
N LEU A 96 22.80 -7.85 6.97
CA LEU A 96 21.53 -8.16 7.63
C LEU A 96 21.08 -9.62 7.46
N ARG A 97 21.64 -10.34 6.50
CA ARG A 97 21.26 -11.73 6.19
C ARG A 97 21.28 -12.67 7.41
N PRO A 98 22.25 -12.60 8.34
CA PRO A 98 22.23 -13.42 9.55
C PRO A 98 21.11 -13.05 10.54
N PHE A 99 20.65 -11.81 10.51
CA PHE A 99 19.60 -11.28 11.40
C PHE A 99 18.20 -11.37 10.80
N MET A 100 18.09 -11.74 9.52
CA MET A 100 16.84 -11.76 8.77
C MET A 100 16.62 -13.12 8.12
N LEU A 101 15.61 -13.84 8.62
CA LEU A 101 15.13 -15.04 7.96
C LEU A 101 14.01 -14.67 6.98
N ARG A 102 14.30 -14.77 5.68
CA ARG A 102 13.31 -14.60 4.61
C ARG A 102 13.26 -15.86 3.75
N ARG A 103 12.06 -16.38 3.50
CA ARG A 103 11.79 -17.52 2.61
C ARG A 103 10.66 -17.13 1.67
N VAL A 104 10.70 -17.54 0.40
CA VAL A 104 9.54 -17.42 -0.50
C VAL A 104 8.76 -18.73 -0.54
N LYS A 105 7.45 -18.68 -0.84
CA LYS A 105 6.60 -19.88 -0.86
C LYS A 105 7.13 -20.95 -1.81
N SER A 106 7.69 -20.56 -2.95
CA SER A 106 8.32 -21.47 -3.91
C SER A 106 9.54 -22.23 -3.36
N ASP A 107 10.22 -21.68 -2.35
CA ASP A 107 11.39 -22.34 -1.75
C ASP A 107 10.98 -23.44 -0.77
N VAL A 108 9.78 -23.34 -0.20
CA VAL A 108 9.33 -24.15 0.95
C VAL A 108 8.21 -25.11 0.57
N GLU A 109 7.25 -24.65 -0.24
CA GLU A 109 6.02 -25.37 -0.57
C GLU A 109 5.99 -25.71 -2.07
N LYS A 110 6.58 -26.86 -2.42
CA LYS A 110 6.66 -27.32 -3.82
C LYS A 110 5.31 -27.80 -4.37
N ASP A 111 4.40 -28.19 -3.49
CA ASP A 111 3.07 -28.70 -3.86
C ASP A 111 2.05 -27.58 -4.10
N LEU A 112 2.39 -26.32 -3.78
CA LEU A 112 1.50 -25.19 -3.98
C LEU A 112 1.46 -24.82 -5.48
N PRO A 113 0.29 -24.82 -6.13
CA PRO A 113 0.19 -24.38 -7.53
C PRO A 113 0.72 -22.95 -7.71
N PRO A 114 1.36 -22.64 -8.84
CA PRO A 114 1.87 -21.30 -9.10
C PRO A 114 0.72 -20.29 -9.14
N LYS A 115 0.94 -19.11 -8.57
CA LYS A 115 -0.01 -18.00 -8.65
C LYS A 115 -0.02 -17.45 -10.08
N THR A 116 -1.16 -17.57 -10.77
CA THR A 116 -1.38 -16.91 -12.06
C THR A 116 -1.95 -15.51 -11.87
N GLU A 117 -1.28 -14.49 -12.42
CA GLU A 117 -1.78 -13.12 -12.44
C GLU A 117 -2.19 -12.74 -13.87
N THR A 118 -3.44 -12.31 -14.05
CA THR A 118 -3.97 -11.88 -15.34
C THR A 118 -4.56 -10.49 -15.21
N LYS A 119 -4.02 -9.53 -15.97
CA LYS A 119 -4.52 -8.15 -16.02
C LYS A 119 -5.59 -8.06 -17.11
N LEU A 120 -6.80 -7.68 -16.71
CA LEU A 120 -7.92 -7.49 -17.62
C LEU A 120 -8.08 -6.00 -17.90
N PHE A 121 -7.82 -5.59 -19.16
CA PHE A 121 -8.01 -4.22 -19.60
C PHE A 121 -9.47 -4.03 -20.00
N ILE A 122 -10.11 -3.00 -19.44
CA ILE A 122 -11.56 -2.80 -19.54
C ILE A 122 -11.81 -1.37 -19.99
N GLY A 123 -12.67 -1.20 -20.99
CA GLY A 123 -13.12 0.11 -21.44
C GLY A 123 -14.14 0.74 -20.48
N LEU A 124 -14.23 2.06 -20.51
CA LEU A 124 -15.28 2.80 -19.80
C LEU A 124 -16.64 2.57 -20.47
N SER A 125 -17.70 2.43 -19.66
CA SER A 125 -19.10 2.48 -20.11
C SER A 125 -19.45 3.86 -20.69
N ALA A 126 -20.58 3.98 -21.38
CA ALA A 126 -21.03 5.26 -21.93
C ALA A 126 -21.16 6.33 -20.82
N MET A 127 -21.85 5.98 -19.73
CA MET A 127 -22.00 6.86 -18.57
C MET A 127 -20.67 7.20 -17.90
N GLN A 128 -19.75 6.23 -17.76
CA GLN A 128 -18.41 6.50 -17.23
C GLN A 128 -17.66 7.51 -18.10
N ARG A 129 -17.73 7.41 -19.44
CA ARG A 129 -17.06 8.36 -20.33
C ARG A 129 -17.61 9.77 -20.18
N GLU A 130 -18.93 9.92 -20.07
CA GLU A 130 -19.57 11.21 -19.84
C GLU A 130 -19.07 11.87 -18.55
N TRP A 131 -19.10 11.14 -17.43
CA TRP A 131 -18.60 11.64 -16.15
C TRP A 131 -17.09 11.90 -16.17
N TYR A 132 -16.32 11.06 -16.85
CA TYR A 132 -14.88 11.23 -17.00
C TYR A 132 -14.56 12.54 -17.73
N THR A 133 -15.22 12.79 -18.87
CA THR A 133 -15.11 14.04 -19.61
C THR A 133 -15.55 15.23 -18.77
N ARG A 134 -16.69 15.13 -18.07
CA ARG A 134 -17.21 16.21 -17.21
C ARG A 134 -16.21 16.63 -16.12
N ILE A 135 -15.53 15.68 -15.48
CA ILE A 135 -14.51 15.97 -14.46
C ILE A 135 -13.31 16.67 -15.09
N LEU A 136 -12.81 16.17 -16.22
CA LEU A 136 -11.68 16.79 -16.92
C LEU A 136 -12.00 18.21 -17.39
N SER A 137 -13.21 18.44 -17.92
CA SER A 137 -13.63 19.75 -18.42
C SER A 137 -13.79 20.77 -17.29
N LYS A 138 -14.28 20.36 -16.11
CA LYS A 138 -14.48 21.26 -14.96
C LYS A 138 -13.18 21.86 -14.44
N ASP A 139 -12.09 21.10 -14.50
CA ASP A 139 -10.78 21.49 -13.97
C ASP A 139 -9.70 21.67 -15.06
N ALA A 140 -10.11 21.84 -16.33
CA ALA A 140 -9.22 21.94 -17.49
C ALA A 140 -8.16 23.06 -17.34
N HIS A 141 -8.54 24.21 -16.76
CA HIS A 141 -7.59 25.29 -16.49
C HIS A 141 -6.53 24.93 -15.44
N SER A 142 -6.89 24.14 -14.41
CA SER A 142 -5.95 23.69 -13.39
C SER A 142 -5.06 22.54 -13.88
N LEU A 143 -5.56 21.73 -14.82
CA LEU A 143 -4.79 20.68 -15.48
C LEU A 143 -3.76 21.23 -16.48
N ASN A 144 -4.01 22.37 -17.11
CA ASN A 144 -3.06 22.99 -18.03
C ASN A 144 -1.91 23.72 -17.30
N ALA A 145 -2.06 24.01 -16.00
CA ALA A 145 -1.03 24.60 -15.16
C ALA A 145 -0.17 23.53 -14.43
N LEU A 146 0.19 22.45 -15.15
CA LEU A 146 1.06 21.36 -14.67
C LEU A 146 2.45 21.90 -14.32
N GLY A 147 2.60 22.38 -13.07
CA GLY A 147 3.84 22.93 -12.54
C GLY A 147 3.65 23.94 -11.39
N GLY A 148 2.43 24.40 -11.12
CA GLY A 148 2.13 25.38 -10.07
C GLY A 148 1.86 24.81 -8.67
N PRO A 149 1.69 25.69 -7.66
CA PRO A 149 1.53 25.35 -6.23
C PRO A 149 0.29 24.52 -5.86
N ASP A 150 -0.60 24.23 -6.82
CA ASP A 150 -1.91 23.59 -6.60
C ASP A 150 -1.87 22.04 -6.68
N ARG A 151 -0.81 21.41 -6.17
CA ARG A 151 -0.65 19.94 -6.11
C ARG A 151 -1.86 19.24 -5.46
N VAL A 152 -2.47 19.88 -4.46
CA VAL A 152 -3.66 19.37 -3.75
C VAL A 152 -4.88 19.28 -4.68
N LYS A 153 -5.10 20.28 -5.54
CA LYS A 153 -6.22 20.27 -6.50
C LYS A 153 -6.03 19.17 -7.54
N LEU A 154 -4.81 18.99 -8.06
CA LEU A 154 -4.51 17.90 -8.99
C LEU A 154 -4.76 16.52 -8.37
N LEU A 155 -4.35 16.31 -7.12
CA LEU A 155 -4.62 15.06 -6.39
C LEU A 155 -6.11 14.80 -6.21
N ASN A 156 -6.91 15.86 -5.98
CA ASN A 156 -8.36 15.75 -5.91
C ASN A 156 -8.98 15.34 -7.24
N VAL A 157 -8.54 15.94 -8.36
CA VAL A 157 -8.98 15.53 -9.71
C VAL A 157 -8.67 14.07 -9.97
N LEU A 158 -7.44 13.63 -9.69
CA LEU A 158 -7.04 12.22 -9.83
C LEU A 158 -7.92 11.30 -8.97
N MET A 159 -8.33 11.75 -7.78
CA MET A 159 -9.24 10.99 -6.95
C MET A 159 -10.64 10.86 -7.56
N GLN A 160 -11.18 11.94 -8.14
CA GLN A 160 -12.47 11.87 -8.84
C GLN A 160 -12.40 10.97 -10.07
N LEU A 161 -11.33 11.06 -10.87
CA LEU A 161 -11.13 10.15 -12.01
C LEU A 161 -11.04 8.70 -11.57
N ARG A 162 -10.37 8.41 -10.43
CA ARG A 162 -10.36 7.07 -9.84
C ARG A 162 -11.76 6.59 -9.44
N LYS A 163 -12.60 7.47 -8.88
CA LYS A 163 -14.00 7.14 -8.55
C LYS A 163 -14.79 6.77 -9.80
N VAL A 164 -14.72 7.56 -10.88
CA VAL A 164 -15.44 7.25 -12.14
C VAL A 164 -15.01 5.91 -12.72
N CYS A 165 -13.70 5.63 -12.74
CA CYS A 165 -13.16 4.35 -13.21
C CYS A 165 -13.62 3.14 -12.37
N ASN A 166 -14.07 3.36 -11.12
CA ASN A 166 -14.66 2.32 -10.30
C ASN A 166 -16.17 2.20 -10.57
N HIS A 167 -16.93 3.27 -10.34
CA HIS A 167 -18.37 3.28 -10.57
C HIS A 167 -18.93 4.72 -10.68
N PRO A 168 -19.79 5.05 -11.66
CA PRO A 168 -20.42 6.38 -11.76
C PRO A 168 -21.26 6.76 -10.54
N TYR A 169 -21.93 5.80 -9.90
CA TYR A 169 -22.81 6.09 -8.75
C TYR A 169 -22.07 6.52 -7.47
N LEU A 170 -20.72 6.58 -7.50
CA LEU A 170 -19.96 7.27 -6.46
C LEU A 170 -20.10 8.80 -6.52
N PHE A 171 -20.85 9.32 -7.49
CA PHE A 171 -21.19 10.72 -7.66
C PHE A 171 -22.69 10.93 -7.41
N GLU A 172 -23.01 11.98 -6.67
CA GLU A 172 -24.39 12.38 -6.42
C GLU A 172 -25.09 12.76 -7.74
N GLY A 173 -26.34 12.28 -7.89
CA GLY A 173 -27.15 12.50 -9.10
C GLY A 173 -26.76 11.64 -10.30
N ALA A 174 -25.77 10.74 -10.17
CA ALA A 174 -25.45 9.78 -11.21
C ALA A 174 -26.44 8.60 -11.23
N GLU A 175 -26.85 8.12 -10.05
CA GLU A 175 -27.79 7.00 -9.96
C GLU A 175 -29.22 7.42 -10.35
N PRO A 176 -29.90 6.67 -11.25
CA PRO A 176 -31.29 6.94 -11.58
C PRO A 176 -32.19 6.80 -10.36
N GLY A 177 -33.01 7.82 -10.11
CA GLY A 177 -33.95 7.86 -9.00
C GLY A 177 -34.08 9.26 -8.40
N PRO A 178 -34.88 9.42 -7.34
CA PRO A 178 -35.65 8.38 -6.64
C PRO A 178 -36.80 7.75 -7.48
N PRO A 179 -37.23 6.51 -7.19
CA PRO A 179 -36.69 5.59 -6.18
C PRO A 179 -35.42 4.87 -6.67
N TYR A 180 -34.43 4.72 -5.77
CA TYR A 180 -33.24 3.91 -6.04
C TYR A 180 -33.60 2.43 -5.95
N THR A 181 -33.43 1.71 -7.06
CA THR A 181 -33.77 0.29 -7.16
C THR A 181 -32.53 -0.53 -7.45
N ASN A 182 -32.52 -1.80 -7.04
CA ASN A 182 -31.47 -2.72 -7.47
C ASN A 182 -31.84 -3.31 -8.84
N GLY A 183 -30.91 -3.26 -9.79
CA GLY A 183 -31.16 -3.83 -11.11
C GLY A 183 -29.95 -3.78 -12.06
N PRO A 184 -30.18 -4.12 -13.34
CA PRO A 184 -29.12 -4.20 -14.35
C PRO A 184 -28.30 -2.94 -14.54
N HIS A 185 -28.93 -1.77 -14.34
CA HIS A 185 -28.26 -0.47 -14.39
C HIS A 185 -27.04 -0.38 -13.46
N ILE A 186 -26.99 -1.14 -12.35
CA ILE A 186 -25.84 -1.15 -11.45
C ILE A 186 -24.61 -1.74 -12.16
N TRP A 187 -24.73 -2.88 -12.84
CA TRP A 187 -23.57 -3.46 -13.50
C TRP A 187 -23.36 -2.96 -14.93
N GLU A 188 -24.40 -2.54 -15.63
CA GLU A 188 -24.31 -2.04 -17.01
C GLU A 188 -23.63 -0.68 -17.12
N ASN A 189 -23.78 0.16 -16.09
CA ASN A 189 -23.21 1.51 -16.09
C ASN A 189 -21.73 1.56 -15.69
N ALA A 190 -21.09 0.43 -15.36
CA ALA A 190 -19.66 0.39 -15.04
C ALA A 190 -18.96 -0.76 -15.75
N GLY A 191 -17.95 -0.47 -16.57
CA GLY A 191 -17.23 -1.48 -17.35
C GLY A 191 -16.66 -2.62 -16.50
N LYS A 192 -16.12 -2.29 -15.32
CA LYS A 192 -15.64 -3.30 -14.35
C LYS A 192 -16.76 -4.23 -13.88
N MET A 193 -17.95 -3.69 -13.62
CA MET A 193 -19.09 -4.44 -13.13
C MET A 193 -19.70 -5.33 -14.23
N VAL A 194 -19.73 -4.87 -15.49
CA VAL A 194 -20.13 -5.70 -16.64
C VAL A 194 -19.25 -6.96 -16.72
N LEU A 195 -17.93 -6.78 -16.66
CA LEU A 195 -16.99 -7.91 -16.71
C LEU A 195 -17.13 -8.79 -15.48
N LEU A 196 -17.20 -8.19 -14.29
CA LEU A 196 -17.32 -8.92 -13.03
C LEU A 196 -18.59 -9.79 -13.00
N ASN A 197 -19.74 -9.26 -13.47
CA ASN A 197 -20.99 -10.02 -13.55
C ASN A 197 -20.82 -11.29 -14.41
N LYS A 198 -20.21 -11.17 -15.60
CA LYS A 198 -19.94 -12.33 -16.47
C LYS A 198 -18.93 -13.30 -15.85
N LEU A 199 -17.88 -12.77 -15.23
CA LEU A 199 -16.80 -13.56 -14.64
C LEU A 199 -17.29 -14.38 -13.44
N LEU A 200 -18.07 -13.76 -12.55
CA LEU A 200 -18.60 -14.42 -11.35
C LEU A 200 -19.56 -15.56 -11.72
N GLN A 201 -20.40 -15.39 -12.75
CA GLN A 201 -21.29 -16.46 -13.23
C GLN A 201 -20.49 -17.68 -13.70
N ARG A 202 -19.43 -17.46 -14.50
CA ARG A 202 -18.55 -18.53 -14.97
C ARG A 202 -17.78 -19.21 -13.84
N LEU A 203 -17.24 -18.43 -12.90
CA LEU A 203 -16.48 -18.98 -11.77
C LEU A 203 -17.39 -19.78 -10.82
N LYS A 204 -18.63 -19.33 -10.62
CA LYS A 204 -19.62 -20.04 -9.81
C LYS A 204 -20.00 -21.39 -10.44
N SER A 205 -20.20 -21.47 -11.76
CA SER A 205 -20.50 -22.75 -12.42
C SER A 205 -19.35 -23.75 -12.34
N GLN A 206 -18.11 -23.27 -12.19
CA GLN A 206 -16.92 -24.09 -11.94
C GLN A 206 -16.69 -24.44 -10.46
N GLY A 207 -17.57 -24.01 -9.55
CA GLY A 207 -17.44 -24.25 -8.11
C GLY A 207 -16.34 -23.41 -7.43
N SER A 208 -15.85 -22.35 -8.08
CA SER A 208 -14.82 -21.47 -7.50
C SER A 208 -15.40 -20.52 -6.45
N ARG A 209 -14.54 -20.09 -5.51
CA ARG A 209 -14.83 -19.02 -4.54
C ARG A 209 -13.97 -17.80 -4.83
N VAL A 210 -14.54 -16.61 -4.72
CA VAL A 210 -13.90 -15.36 -5.15
C VAL A 210 -13.77 -14.39 -3.98
N LEU A 211 -12.60 -13.80 -3.82
CA LEU A 211 -12.33 -12.69 -2.90
C LEU A 211 -12.18 -11.40 -3.72
N ILE A 212 -12.94 -10.36 -3.37
CA ILE A 212 -12.92 -9.06 -4.06
C ILE A 212 -12.37 -8.02 -3.09
N PHE A 213 -11.35 -7.29 -3.52
CA PHE A 213 -10.73 -6.21 -2.74
C PHE A 213 -11.03 -4.86 -3.40
N SER A 214 -11.42 -3.87 -2.59
CA SER A 214 -11.59 -2.47 -3.00
C SER A 214 -10.83 -1.56 -2.04
N GLN A 215 -10.33 -0.44 -2.55
CA GLN A 215 -9.69 0.61 -1.75
C GLN A 215 -10.70 1.66 -1.24
N MET A 216 -11.86 1.76 -1.88
CA MET A 216 -12.92 2.71 -1.51
C MET A 216 -13.98 1.92 -0.74
N THR A 217 -14.22 2.33 0.50
CA THR A 217 -15.33 1.89 1.35
C THR A 217 -16.52 2.81 1.20
#